data_AF-A0AA88S0M3-F1
#
_entry.id   AF-A0AA88S0M3-F1
#
_cell.length_a   1.000
_cell.length_b   1.000
_cell.length_c   1.000
_cell.angle_alpha   90.00
_cell.angle_beta   90.00
_cell.angle_gamma   90.00
#
_symmetry.space_group_name_H-M   'P 1'
#
loop_
_entity.id
_entity.type
_entity.pdbx_description
1 polymer ?
#
loop_
_entity_poly.entity_id
_entity_poly.type
_entity_poly.pdbx_seq_one_letter_code
_entity_poly.pdbx_strand_id
1 'polypeptide(L)'
;MANRRDRRAGLGSDRRAGRVHPTRGDHQTTELAHSHATRGRRLAATIFAITFVASSAISAIVYRTIYAPPADPTTQPYVYQRGLVKTDVNYREILTENAKVSESNASDRHYKYPEAKSIDAWLMCGLCANCCRNARGYELAKRFNSKLTHVSPVWYDLKSQGTKLVLEGRHNADTGWISELRMKGDVQLLPRVVLEAVPVDFLKKKKKRDKAINLIIEECKEMGYNGVVLESWSRWAAYGVLHDPDLRNMALQFVKQLGQAMHSVSLEKHGKQSLQLVYVIGPPHSEKFQEHDFGPEDLQSLSDAVDGYSLMTYDFSSPQNPGPNAPLRWIRSTLQLLLDTSNGAAQSLPQQIFVGINFYGNDFVLSGDEFTNEDGEHLEEETLMQDENEFPTSEAKEIEETKADQEFKAFKASENDKLPNGEEPVEKIEESESTDGDDNAQYEEMEDESIDKDVRVHRSQNVNNSGLGGGPIVGREYLSLLEQHRPLFQWEKNSAEHFFLYSDDQNVKHVIFYPSLMSIAARLDEASLWGAGISIWEIGQGLDYFFDIL
;
A
#
# COMPACT_ATOMS: atom_id res chain seq x y z
N MET A 1 -75.18 -36.86 30.70
CA MET A 1 -75.14 -35.92 31.85
C MET A 1 -74.71 -34.56 31.32
N ALA A 2 -75.16 -33.43 31.89
CA ALA A 2 -75.09 -32.14 31.19
C ALA A 2 -74.88 -30.92 32.11
N ASN A 3 -74.50 -29.82 31.46
CA ASN A 3 -74.75 -28.42 31.84
C ASN A 3 -73.89 -27.70 32.92
N ARG A 4 -73.00 -26.83 32.40
CA ARG A 4 -73.14 -25.33 32.41
C ARG A 4 -72.75 -24.53 33.69
N ARG A 5 -72.35 -23.27 33.38
CA ARG A 5 -72.35 -22.02 34.19
C ARG A 5 -71.16 -21.85 35.15
N ASP A 6 -70.40 -20.74 35.16
CA ASP A 6 -70.61 -19.31 34.81
C ASP A 6 -71.35 -18.45 35.88
N ARG A 7 -70.77 -17.28 36.19
CA ARG A 7 -71.31 -16.06 36.86
C ARG A 7 -71.38 -15.88 38.40
N ARG A 8 -70.54 -14.92 38.85
CA ARG A 8 -70.88 -13.57 39.40
C ARG A 8 -71.06 -13.30 40.90
N ALA A 9 -70.63 -12.07 41.23
CA ALA A 9 -71.04 -11.13 42.29
C ALA A 9 -70.57 -11.42 43.73
N GLY A 10 -70.30 -10.40 44.57
CA GLY A 10 -70.17 -8.95 44.28
C GLY A 10 -70.78 -8.04 45.35
N LEU A 11 -70.27 -6.79 45.43
CA LEU A 11 -70.70 -5.70 46.34
C LEU A 11 -70.39 -5.95 47.85
N GLY A 12 -70.14 -4.94 48.70
CA GLY A 12 -69.87 -3.52 48.44
C GLY A 12 -70.27 -2.59 49.61
N SER A 13 -69.44 -1.56 49.90
CA SER A 13 -69.70 -0.47 50.87
C SER A 13 -69.68 -0.88 52.37
N ASP A 14 -69.43 -0.02 53.38
CA ASP A 14 -69.00 1.40 53.43
C ASP A 14 -68.38 1.78 54.82
N ARG A 15 -67.97 3.05 55.00
CA ARG A 15 -67.92 3.84 56.27
C ARG A 15 -66.83 3.56 57.33
N ARG A 16 -65.64 4.10 57.07
CA ARG A 16 -65.04 5.31 57.69
C ARG A 16 -65.21 5.58 59.23
N ALA A 17 -64.07 5.94 59.84
CA ALA A 17 -63.82 6.61 61.15
C ALA A 17 -63.37 5.70 62.33
N GLY A 18 -62.43 6.10 63.20
CA GLY A 18 -61.49 7.25 63.11
C GLY A 18 -60.78 7.65 64.43
N ARG A 19 -59.44 7.70 64.43
CA ARG A 19 -58.52 8.03 65.58
C ARG A 19 -58.56 6.97 66.72
N VAL A 20 -57.50 6.68 67.47
CA VAL A 20 -56.60 7.55 68.28
C VAL A 20 -55.12 7.11 68.23
N HIS A 21 -54.20 8.01 68.63
CA HIS A 21 -52.73 7.86 68.78
C HIS A 21 -52.34 8.26 70.24
N PRO A 22 -51.08 8.06 70.72
CA PRO A 22 -50.04 7.10 70.32
C PRO A 22 -49.30 6.44 71.54
N THR A 23 -48.39 5.50 71.29
CA THR A 23 -47.05 5.50 71.91
C THR A 23 -46.05 4.74 71.04
N ARG A 24 -44.74 4.94 71.22
CA ARG A 24 -43.66 4.44 70.34
C ARG A 24 -42.47 3.96 71.18
N GLY A 25 -41.93 2.78 70.85
CA GLY A 25 -40.72 2.23 71.47
C GLY A 25 -40.04 1.22 70.54
N ASP A 26 -38.71 1.27 70.51
CA ASP A 26 -37.71 0.32 69.98
C ASP A 26 -38.09 -0.66 68.86
N HIS A 27 -37.72 -0.28 67.62
CA HIS A 27 -37.44 -1.22 66.53
C HIS A 27 -36.30 -0.79 65.58
N GLN A 28 -35.70 0.40 65.72
CA GLN A 28 -34.80 0.98 64.71
C GLN A 28 -33.31 0.58 64.82
N THR A 29 -32.89 -0.09 65.90
CA THR A 29 -31.47 -0.44 66.13
C THR A 29 -31.00 -1.67 65.36
N THR A 30 -31.88 -2.62 65.03
CA THR A 30 -31.49 -3.93 64.48
C THR A 30 -31.21 -3.92 62.97
N GLU A 31 -31.97 -3.16 62.17
CA GLU A 31 -31.80 -3.13 60.71
C GLU A 31 -30.51 -2.43 60.26
N LEU A 32 -30.14 -1.33 60.94
CA LEU A 32 -28.92 -0.56 60.65
C LEU A 32 -27.64 -1.39 60.83
N ALA A 33 -27.61 -2.30 61.82
CA ALA A 33 -26.47 -3.19 62.02
C ALA A 33 -26.26 -4.16 60.84
N HIS A 34 -27.34 -4.72 60.29
CA HIS A 34 -27.25 -5.68 59.18
C HIS A 34 -26.91 -5.04 57.82
N SER A 35 -27.35 -3.82 57.55
CA SER A 35 -27.01 -3.13 56.29
C SER A 35 -25.54 -2.72 56.23
N HIS A 36 -24.96 -2.23 57.34
CA HIS A 36 -23.53 -1.93 57.41
C HIS A 36 -22.66 -3.19 57.32
N ALA A 37 -23.01 -4.27 58.02
CA ALA A 37 -22.25 -5.52 57.98
C ALA A 37 -22.22 -6.18 56.58
N THR A 38 -23.31 -6.10 55.82
CA THR A 38 -23.38 -6.64 54.45
C THR A 38 -22.64 -5.76 53.43
N ARG A 39 -22.72 -4.43 53.55
CA ARG A 39 -21.97 -3.49 52.71
C ARG A 39 -20.45 -3.63 52.91
N GLY A 40 -19.99 -3.74 54.15
CA GLY A 40 -18.57 -3.95 54.49
C GLY A 40 -18.00 -5.25 53.90
N ARG A 41 -18.74 -6.36 54.01
CA ARG A 41 -18.32 -7.66 53.44
C ARG A 41 -18.21 -7.64 51.92
N ARG A 42 -19.13 -6.95 51.21
CA ARG A 42 -19.04 -6.78 49.75
C ARG A 42 -17.83 -5.95 49.36
N LEU A 43 -17.58 -4.82 50.02
CA LEU A 43 -16.41 -3.97 49.75
C LEU A 43 -15.09 -4.74 49.97
N ALA A 44 -14.98 -5.50 51.06
CA ALA A 44 -13.81 -6.32 51.34
C ALA A 44 -13.59 -7.41 50.27
N ALA A 45 -14.65 -8.06 49.79
CA ALA A 45 -14.57 -9.04 48.71
C ALA A 45 -14.12 -8.42 47.37
N THR A 46 -14.63 -7.22 47.02
CA THR A 46 -14.19 -6.48 45.83
C THR A 46 -12.72 -6.08 45.93
N ILE A 47 -12.27 -5.55 47.07
CA ILE A 47 -10.87 -5.19 47.28
C ILE A 47 -9.96 -6.42 47.19
N PHE A 48 -10.36 -7.55 47.78
CA PHE A 48 -9.62 -8.81 47.69
C PHE A 48 -9.53 -9.35 46.26
N ALA A 49 -10.62 -9.28 45.48
CA ALA A 49 -10.62 -9.67 44.08
C ALA A 49 -9.67 -8.80 43.24
N ILE A 50 -9.71 -7.46 43.44
CA ILE A 50 -8.82 -6.53 42.74
C ILE A 50 -7.35 -6.78 43.12
N THR A 51 -7.02 -6.95 44.41
CA THR A 51 -5.64 -7.23 44.81
C THR A 51 -5.16 -8.61 44.39
N PHE A 52 -6.03 -9.63 44.32
CA PHE A 52 -5.69 -10.94 43.79
C PHE A 52 -5.39 -10.91 42.28
N VAL A 53 -6.23 -10.21 41.49
CA VAL A 53 -5.98 -10.02 40.05
C VAL A 53 -4.73 -9.18 39.80
N ALA A 54 -4.55 -8.07 40.53
CA ALA A 54 -3.38 -7.21 40.41
C ALA A 54 -2.09 -7.92 40.82
N SER A 55 -2.07 -8.66 41.92
CA SER A 55 -0.88 -9.45 42.33
C SER A 55 -0.60 -10.61 41.37
N SER A 56 -1.62 -11.25 40.79
CA SER A 56 -1.44 -12.25 39.72
C SER A 56 -0.83 -11.64 38.46
N ALA A 57 -1.32 -10.47 38.03
CA ALA A 57 -0.78 -9.75 36.87
C ALA A 57 0.66 -9.27 37.11
N ILE A 58 0.93 -8.66 38.27
CA ILE A 58 2.28 -8.24 38.67
C ILE A 58 3.21 -9.45 38.76
N SER A 59 2.77 -10.56 39.34
CA SER A 59 3.57 -11.79 39.39
C SER A 59 3.84 -12.38 38.01
N ALA A 60 2.90 -12.28 37.06
CA ALA A 60 3.10 -12.72 35.68
C ALA A 60 4.06 -11.80 34.91
N ILE A 61 3.98 -10.48 35.14
CA ILE A 61 4.93 -9.49 34.58
C ILE A 61 6.33 -9.71 35.14
N VAL A 62 6.47 -9.82 36.47
CA VAL A 62 7.76 -10.07 37.15
C VAL A 62 8.34 -11.44 36.76
N TYR A 63 7.50 -12.47 36.61
CA TYR A 63 7.96 -13.76 36.10
C TYR A 63 8.43 -13.64 34.64
N ARG A 64 7.73 -12.90 33.78
CA ARG A 64 8.17 -12.63 32.41
C ARG A 64 9.46 -11.79 32.36
N THR A 65 9.68 -10.81 33.22
CA THR A 65 10.90 -9.98 33.17
C THR A 65 12.12 -10.63 33.82
N ILE A 66 11.93 -11.59 34.74
CA ILE A 66 13.04 -12.33 35.39
C ILE A 66 13.34 -13.67 34.69
N TYR A 67 12.32 -14.34 34.12
CA TYR A 67 12.45 -15.67 33.53
C TYR A 67 12.13 -15.74 32.02
N ALA A 68 11.91 -14.60 31.34
CA ALA A 68 12.21 -14.59 29.90
C ALA A 68 13.71 -14.87 29.73
N PRO A 69 14.12 -15.78 28.84
CA PRO A 69 15.52 -15.88 28.49
C PRO A 69 15.96 -14.52 27.90
N PRO A 70 17.09 -13.95 28.33
CA PRO A 70 17.63 -12.78 27.63
C PRO A 70 17.85 -13.16 26.17
N ALA A 71 17.41 -12.31 25.24
CA ALA A 71 17.63 -12.54 23.82
C ALA A 71 19.14 -12.68 23.58
N ASP A 72 19.57 -13.83 23.08
CA ASP A 72 20.98 -14.13 22.89
C ASP A 72 21.54 -13.11 21.87
N PRO A 73 22.54 -12.29 22.22
CA PRO A 73 23.09 -11.26 21.33
C PRO A 73 23.61 -11.82 20.01
N THR A 74 23.96 -13.11 19.95
CA THR A 74 24.40 -13.77 18.72
C THR A 74 23.25 -14.07 17.73
N THR A 75 22.00 -13.98 18.17
CA THR A 75 20.80 -14.23 17.32
C THR A 75 20.13 -12.99 16.74
N GLN A 76 20.49 -11.79 17.19
CA GLN A 76 19.96 -10.55 16.61
C GLN A 76 20.66 -10.20 15.27
N PRO A 77 19.98 -9.48 14.35
CA PRO A 77 20.62 -9.04 13.11
C PRO A 77 21.77 -8.07 13.36
N TYR A 78 22.76 -8.04 12.45
CA TYR A 78 24.03 -7.32 12.62
C TYR A 78 23.85 -5.81 12.93
N VAL A 79 22.84 -5.17 12.34
CA VAL A 79 22.49 -3.76 12.60
C VAL A 79 22.01 -3.49 14.03
N TYR A 80 21.35 -4.45 14.68
CA TYR A 80 20.96 -4.37 16.10
C TYR A 80 22.16 -4.64 17.01
N GLN A 81 22.96 -5.67 16.72
CA GLN A 81 24.20 -5.98 17.47
C GLN A 81 25.14 -4.77 17.56
N ARG A 82 25.10 -3.90 16.55
CA ARG A 82 25.91 -2.67 16.46
C ARG A 82 25.21 -1.38 16.90
N GLY A 83 23.96 -1.44 17.36
CA GLY A 83 23.22 -0.25 17.82
C GLY A 83 22.99 0.79 16.72
N LEU A 84 22.76 0.35 15.48
CA LEU A 84 22.45 1.21 14.33
C LEU A 84 20.94 1.46 14.17
N VAL A 85 20.10 0.64 14.82
CA VAL A 85 18.64 0.81 14.90
C VAL A 85 18.30 1.73 16.09
N LYS A 86 18.23 3.04 15.85
CA LYS A 86 18.02 4.08 16.89
C LYS A 86 17.44 5.38 16.30
N THR A 87 16.96 6.26 17.18
CA THR A 87 16.40 7.60 16.83
C THR A 87 17.43 8.74 16.88
N ASP A 88 18.62 8.50 17.44
CA ASP A 88 19.75 9.45 17.46
C ASP A 88 20.76 9.03 16.39
N VAL A 89 20.60 9.56 15.18
CA VAL A 89 21.30 9.10 13.98
C VAL A 89 22.29 10.17 13.47
N ASN A 90 23.49 9.72 13.11
CA ASN A 90 24.56 10.60 12.63
C ASN A 90 24.88 10.33 11.15
N TYR A 91 24.98 11.37 10.33
CA TYR A 91 25.31 11.22 8.91
C TYR A 91 26.62 10.46 8.67
N ARG A 92 27.62 10.62 9.55
CA ARG A 92 28.89 9.89 9.46
C ARG A 92 28.74 8.40 9.70
N GLU A 93 27.82 8.01 10.58
CA GLU A 93 27.53 6.60 10.85
C GLU A 93 26.87 5.98 9.62
N ILE A 94 25.87 6.62 9.03
CA ILE A 94 25.26 6.18 7.76
C ILE A 94 26.31 6.06 6.66
N LEU A 95 27.11 7.10 6.41
CA LEU A 95 28.17 7.07 5.38
C LEU A 95 29.21 5.96 5.63
N THR A 96 29.46 5.61 6.89
CA THR A 96 30.42 4.56 7.28
C THR A 96 29.81 3.15 7.26
N GLU A 97 28.49 3.00 7.39
CA GLU A 97 27.82 1.71 7.64
C GLU A 97 26.86 1.25 6.53
N ASN A 98 26.33 2.15 5.69
CA ASN A 98 25.29 1.85 4.69
C ASN A 98 25.59 0.67 3.74
N ALA A 99 26.87 0.43 3.44
CA ALA A 99 27.35 -0.61 2.53
C ALA A 99 27.78 -1.90 3.25
N LYS A 100 27.86 -1.89 4.59
CA LYS A 100 28.30 -3.05 5.38
C LYS A 100 27.10 -3.94 5.69
N VAL A 101 27.23 -5.20 5.28
CA VAL A 101 26.25 -6.26 5.52
C VAL A 101 27.01 -7.47 6.04
N SER A 102 26.50 -8.16 7.06
CA SER A 102 27.19 -9.35 7.58
C SER A 102 27.05 -10.52 6.60
N GLU A 103 28.17 -11.17 6.25
CA GLU A 103 28.19 -12.32 5.34
C GLU A 103 27.39 -13.52 5.88
N SER A 104 27.34 -13.71 7.20
CA SER A 104 26.47 -14.74 7.80
C SER A 104 24.99 -14.33 7.71
N ASN A 105 24.69 -13.06 7.94
CA ASN A 105 23.32 -12.54 7.91
C ASN A 105 22.75 -12.45 6.48
N ALA A 106 23.61 -12.38 5.44
CA ALA A 106 23.15 -12.32 4.05
C ALA A 106 22.23 -13.48 3.65
N SER A 107 22.35 -14.65 4.33
CA SER A 107 21.48 -15.81 4.11
C SER A 107 20.32 -15.95 5.11
N ASP A 108 20.47 -15.46 6.34
CA ASP A 108 19.49 -15.60 7.42
C ASP A 108 18.27 -14.68 7.21
N ARG A 109 17.09 -15.10 7.67
CA ARG A 109 15.86 -14.29 7.70
C ARG A 109 15.50 -14.01 9.17
N HIS A 110 15.22 -12.75 9.51
CA HIS A 110 15.01 -12.30 10.89
C HIS A 110 13.57 -11.95 11.20
N TYR A 111 12.89 -11.25 10.30
CA TYR A 111 11.43 -11.12 10.39
C TYR A 111 10.82 -12.53 10.22
N LYS A 112 10.00 -12.96 11.18
CA LYS A 112 9.44 -14.32 11.19
C LYS A 112 7.97 -14.24 11.52
N TYR A 113 7.16 -14.77 10.61
CA TYR A 113 5.71 -14.76 10.74
C TYR A 113 5.27 -15.58 11.97
N PRO A 114 4.33 -15.11 12.82
CA PRO A 114 4.04 -15.75 14.11
C PRO A 114 3.52 -17.19 14.04
N GLU A 115 2.76 -17.56 13.00
CA GLU A 115 2.16 -18.90 12.88
C GLU A 115 2.36 -19.52 11.49
N ALA A 116 3.04 -20.67 11.43
CA ALA A 116 3.42 -21.35 10.19
C ALA A 116 2.24 -22.08 9.52
N LYS A 117 1.37 -21.35 8.82
CA LYS A 117 0.37 -21.88 7.88
C LYS A 117 0.19 -20.97 6.67
N SER A 118 0.27 -21.58 5.48
CA SER A 118 -0.10 -21.02 4.16
C SER A 118 0.49 -19.66 3.82
N ILE A 119 1.49 -19.67 2.92
CA ILE A 119 2.21 -18.52 2.34
C ILE A 119 3.11 -17.80 3.36
N ASP A 120 4.43 -18.00 3.23
CA ASP A 120 5.42 -17.15 3.87
C ASP A 120 5.40 -15.77 3.18
N ALA A 121 4.61 -14.85 3.75
CA ALA A 121 4.16 -13.59 3.17
C ALA A 121 5.26 -12.52 2.98
N TRP A 122 6.07 -12.66 1.93
CA TRP A 122 7.05 -11.66 1.50
C TRP A 122 6.96 -11.40 0.01
N LEU A 123 6.57 -10.18 -0.38
CA LEU A 123 6.51 -9.81 -1.80
C LEU A 123 7.43 -8.63 -2.10
N MET A 124 8.59 -8.89 -2.68
CA MET A 124 9.47 -7.82 -3.15
C MET A 124 8.90 -7.22 -4.45
N CYS A 125 8.02 -6.23 -4.29
CA CYS A 125 7.41 -5.44 -5.35
C CYS A 125 8.39 -4.41 -5.91
N GLY A 126 9.16 -4.79 -6.93
CA GLY A 126 9.94 -3.85 -7.70
C GLY A 126 11.33 -4.38 -8.08
N LEU A 127 11.46 -4.79 -9.34
CA LEU A 127 12.69 -4.72 -10.10
C LEU A 127 12.37 -4.11 -11.46
N CYS A 128 12.62 -2.81 -11.62
CA CYS A 128 12.31 -2.14 -12.88
C CYS A 128 13.44 -2.29 -13.90
N ALA A 129 13.26 -3.15 -14.92
CA ALA A 129 14.21 -3.31 -16.03
C ALA A 129 14.52 -1.99 -16.73
N ASN A 130 13.47 -1.23 -17.05
CA ASN A 130 13.56 -0.06 -17.93
C ASN A 130 13.98 1.20 -17.19
N CYS A 131 14.04 1.17 -15.86
CA CYS A 131 14.84 2.10 -15.08
C CYS A 131 16.32 1.73 -15.20
N CYS A 132 16.97 2.18 -16.28
CA CYS A 132 18.42 2.12 -16.45
C CYS A 132 19.24 2.77 -15.30
N ARG A 133 18.57 3.50 -14.39
CA ARG A 133 19.12 4.04 -13.14
C ARG A 133 19.17 3.04 -11.96
N ASN A 134 18.49 1.89 -12.03
CA ASN A 134 18.21 1.00 -10.89
C ASN A 134 18.64 -0.47 -11.08
N ALA A 135 19.46 -0.79 -12.10
CA ALA A 135 19.95 -2.17 -12.35
C ALA A 135 20.55 -2.88 -11.11
N ARG A 136 21.04 -2.12 -10.11
CA ARG A 136 21.45 -2.61 -8.78
C ARG A 136 20.43 -3.53 -8.10
N GLY A 137 19.12 -3.34 -8.33
CA GLY A 137 18.09 -4.21 -7.78
C GLY A 137 18.26 -5.69 -8.19
N TYR A 138 18.68 -5.94 -9.44
CA TYR A 138 18.88 -7.31 -9.97
C TYR A 138 20.00 -8.03 -9.23
N GLU A 139 21.08 -7.32 -8.88
CA GLU A 139 22.18 -7.86 -8.09
C GLU A 139 21.81 -8.04 -6.62
N LEU A 140 21.04 -7.12 -6.03
CA LEU A 140 20.54 -7.26 -4.67
C LEU A 140 19.57 -8.44 -4.51
N ALA A 141 18.68 -8.67 -5.49
CA ALA A 141 17.81 -9.84 -5.53
C ALA A 141 18.59 -11.17 -5.63
N LYS A 142 19.73 -11.17 -6.36
CA LYS A 142 20.66 -12.32 -6.40
C LYS A 142 21.49 -12.46 -5.12
N ARG A 143 21.87 -11.37 -4.46
CA ARG A 143 22.68 -11.37 -3.23
C ARG A 143 21.88 -11.81 -2.01
N PHE A 144 20.63 -11.39 -1.90
CA PHE A 144 19.76 -11.60 -0.74
C PHE A 144 18.63 -12.59 -0.98
N ASN A 145 18.76 -13.44 -2.01
CA ASN A 145 17.74 -14.37 -2.51
C ASN A 145 16.94 -15.10 -1.40
N SER A 146 17.62 -15.67 -0.40
CA SER A 146 16.98 -16.44 0.69
C SER A 146 16.20 -15.59 1.70
N LYS A 147 16.49 -14.28 1.82
CA LYS A 147 15.66 -13.37 2.65
C LYS A 147 14.26 -13.21 2.05
N LEU A 148 14.15 -13.28 0.72
CA LEU A 148 12.92 -13.05 -0.04
C LEU A 148 12.13 -14.37 -0.21
N THR A 149 10.80 -14.31 -0.39
CA THR A 149 10.01 -15.48 -0.85
C THR A 149 9.42 -15.28 -2.24
N HIS A 150 9.01 -14.06 -2.58
CA HIS A 150 8.60 -13.68 -3.93
C HIS A 150 9.35 -12.43 -4.40
N VAL A 151 9.69 -12.40 -5.69
CA VAL A 151 10.28 -11.26 -6.40
C VAL A 151 9.37 -10.90 -7.59
N SER A 152 8.95 -9.64 -7.63
CA SER A 152 8.06 -9.09 -8.64
C SER A 152 8.80 -8.08 -9.53
N PRO A 153 9.35 -8.54 -10.67
CA PRO A 153 9.94 -7.64 -11.65
C PRO A 153 8.86 -6.86 -12.42
N VAL A 154 9.14 -5.59 -12.67
CA VAL A 154 8.24 -4.65 -13.34
C VAL A 154 8.60 -4.61 -14.83
N TRP A 155 7.99 -5.53 -15.58
CA TRP A 155 8.29 -5.74 -17.00
C TRP A 155 7.09 -5.61 -17.94
N TYR A 156 5.87 -5.87 -17.47
CA TYR A 156 4.73 -6.16 -18.34
C TYR A 156 3.58 -5.15 -18.20
N ASP A 157 3.04 -4.74 -19.35
CA ASP A 157 1.82 -3.95 -19.45
C ASP A 157 0.80 -4.69 -20.32
N LEU A 158 -0.45 -4.79 -19.87
CA LEU A 158 -1.54 -5.40 -20.62
C LEU A 158 -2.40 -4.31 -21.26
N LYS A 159 -2.11 -4.00 -22.53
CA LYS A 159 -2.58 -2.82 -23.28
C LYS A 159 -3.58 -3.15 -24.38
N SER A 160 -4.41 -2.17 -24.75
CA SER A 160 -5.28 -2.24 -25.93
C SER A 160 -4.58 -1.69 -27.17
N GLN A 161 -4.10 -2.56 -28.06
CA GLN A 161 -3.62 -2.17 -29.39
C GLN A 161 -4.79 -2.16 -30.38
N GLY A 162 -5.49 -1.02 -30.45
CA GLY A 162 -6.71 -0.87 -31.23
C GLY A 162 -7.81 -1.81 -30.76
N THR A 163 -8.26 -2.73 -31.63
CA THR A 163 -9.26 -3.75 -31.26
C THR A 163 -8.67 -4.93 -30.49
N LYS A 164 -7.35 -5.15 -30.55
CA LYS A 164 -6.64 -6.27 -29.91
C LYS A 164 -6.23 -5.93 -28.48
N LEU A 165 -5.95 -6.97 -27.72
CA LEU A 165 -5.31 -6.90 -26.40
C LEU A 165 -3.92 -7.56 -26.52
N VAL A 166 -2.90 -6.91 -25.98
CA VAL A 166 -1.49 -7.36 -26.07
C VAL A 166 -0.84 -7.23 -24.71
N LEU A 167 -0.10 -8.27 -24.30
CA LEU A 167 0.81 -8.22 -23.16
C LEU A 167 2.17 -7.76 -23.69
N GLU A 168 2.51 -6.50 -23.46
CA GLU A 168 3.79 -5.92 -23.86
C GLU A 168 4.88 -6.22 -22.82
N GLY A 169 6.14 -6.06 -23.23
CA GLY A 169 7.26 -6.03 -22.28
C GLY A 169 8.04 -7.33 -22.03
N ARG A 170 7.69 -8.46 -22.69
CA ARG A 170 8.51 -9.69 -22.62
C ARG A 170 9.99 -9.46 -22.99
N HIS A 171 10.29 -8.48 -23.84
CA HIS A 171 11.67 -8.11 -24.20
C HIS A 171 12.50 -7.55 -23.02
N ASN A 172 11.86 -7.18 -21.90
CA ASN A 172 12.49 -6.73 -20.66
C ASN A 172 12.86 -7.92 -19.73
N ALA A 173 12.36 -9.12 -20.01
CA ALA A 173 12.52 -10.30 -19.17
C ALA A 173 13.89 -10.97 -19.39
N ASP A 174 14.85 -10.65 -18.53
CA ASP A 174 16.19 -11.24 -18.58
C ASP A 174 16.16 -12.72 -18.15
N THR A 175 16.16 -13.60 -19.14
CA THR A 175 16.20 -15.07 -18.97
C THR A 175 17.51 -15.58 -18.36
N GLY A 176 18.62 -14.84 -18.49
CA GLY A 176 19.89 -15.14 -17.83
C GLY A 176 19.78 -14.87 -16.34
N TRP A 177 19.36 -13.66 -15.95
CA TRP A 177 19.11 -13.30 -14.56
C TRP A 177 18.05 -14.19 -13.89
N ILE A 178 16.94 -14.52 -14.57
CA ILE A 178 15.95 -15.50 -14.08
C ILE A 178 16.61 -16.84 -13.74
N SER A 179 17.55 -17.29 -14.58
CA SER A 179 18.27 -18.55 -14.38
C SER A 179 19.26 -18.47 -13.22
N GLU A 180 20.05 -17.39 -13.12
CA GLU A 180 20.93 -17.13 -11.98
C GLU A 180 20.18 -17.04 -10.65
N LEU A 181 19.02 -16.38 -10.64
CA LEU A 181 18.18 -16.22 -9.46
C LEU A 181 17.64 -17.58 -8.97
N ARG A 182 17.10 -18.39 -9.88
CA ARG A 182 16.64 -19.77 -9.61
C ARG A 182 17.78 -20.73 -9.24
N MET A 183 19.03 -20.44 -9.63
CA MET A 183 20.21 -21.20 -9.20
C MET A 183 20.71 -20.83 -7.79
N LYS A 184 20.28 -19.69 -7.24
CA LYS A 184 20.70 -19.19 -5.93
C LYS A 184 19.76 -19.55 -4.78
N GLY A 185 18.50 -19.87 -5.08
CA GLY A 185 17.51 -20.36 -4.12
C GLY A 185 16.09 -20.32 -4.69
N ASP A 186 15.15 -20.83 -3.90
CA ASP A 186 13.77 -21.15 -4.30
C ASP A 186 12.81 -19.93 -4.35
N VAL A 187 13.33 -18.72 -4.60
CA VAL A 187 12.52 -17.50 -4.66
C VAL A 187 11.54 -17.54 -5.84
N GLN A 188 10.28 -17.21 -5.58
CA GLN A 188 9.20 -17.29 -6.55
C GLN A 188 9.13 -16.02 -7.42
N LEU A 189 8.99 -16.20 -8.74
CA LEU A 189 8.93 -15.09 -9.69
C LEU A 189 7.47 -14.76 -10.04
N LEU A 190 7.00 -13.60 -9.60
CA LEU A 190 5.63 -13.07 -9.83
C LEU A 190 5.71 -11.70 -10.53
N PRO A 191 5.96 -11.61 -11.85
CA PRO A 191 6.11 -10.32 -12.52
C PRO A 191 4.90 -9.39 -12.34
N ARG A 192 5.14 -8.09 -12.21
CA ARG A 192 4.07 -7.09 -12.21
C ARG A 192 3.49 -6.95 -13.62
N VAL A 193 2.18 -7.07 -13.71
CA VAL A 193 1.38 -6.79 -14.91
C VAL A 193 0.50 -5.57 -14.61
N VAL A 194 0.74 -4.46 -15.30
CA VAL A 194 -0.11 -3.25 -15.19
C VAL A 194 -1.23 -3.32 -16.23
N LEU A 195 -2.49 -3.20 -15.81
CA LEU A 195 -3.63 -3.24 -16.73
C LEU A 195 -3.95 -1.85 -17.29
N GLU A 196 -3.33 -1.52 -18.43
CA GLU A 196 -3.51 -0.24 -19.13
C GLU A 196 -4.54 -0.31 -20.28
N ALA A 197 -5.19 -1.46 -20.47
CA ALA A 197 -6.24 -1.63 -21.46
C ALA A 197 -7.51 -0.84 -21.09
N VAL A 198 -7.92 0.09 -21.98
CA VAL A 198 -9.14 0.94 -21.94
C VAL A 198 -10.28 0.29 -21.12
N PRO A 199 -10.47 0.69 -19.85
CA PRO A 199 -11.16 -0.18 -18.88
C PRO A 199 -12.62 -0.51 -19.21
N VAL A 200 -13.42 0.46 -19.64
CA VAL A 200 -14.85 0.24 -19.91
C VAL A 200 -15.07 -0.74 -21.06
N ASP A 201 -14.25 -0.65 -22.11
CA ASP A 201 -14.30 -1.56 -23.27
C ASP A 201 -13.79 -2.96 -22.91
N PHE A 202 -12.75 -3.02 -22.07
CA PHE A 202 -12.19 -4.26 -21.55
C PHE A 202 -13.20 -5.02 -20.66
N LEU A 203 -13.75 -4.34 -19.64
CA LEU A 203 -14.64 -4.97 -18.65
C LEU A 203 -15.97 -5.43 -19.26
N LYS A 204 -16.61 -4.61 -20.12
CA LYS A 204 -17.90 -4.97 -20.73
C LYS A 204 -17.77 -6.12 -21.76
N LYS A 205 -16.61 -6.34 -22.38
CA LYS A 205 -16.40 -7.38 -23.40
C LYS A 205 -15.80 -8.65 -22.81
N LYS A 206 -16.63 -9.67 -22.50
CA LYS A 206 -16.16 -11.00 -22.03
C LYS A 206 -14.98 -11.56 -22.85
N LYS A 207 -15.03 -11.48 -24.19
CA LYS A 207 -13.93 -11.93 -25.08
C LYS A 207 -12.58 -11.24 -24.82
N LYS A 208 -12.57 -9.98 -24.38
CA LYS A 208 -11.33 -9.27 -23.99
C LYS A 208 -10.83 -9.77 -22.61
N ARG A 209 -11.73 -9.95 -21.64
CA ARG A 209 -11.39 -10.55 -20.33
C ARG A 209 -10.84 -11.97 -20.46
N ASP A 210 -11.48 -12.80 -21.27
CA ASP A 210 -11.05 -14.17 -21.58
C ASP A 210 -9.63 -14.18 -22.19
N LYS A 211 -9.33 -13.26 -23.13
CA LYS A 211 -7.99 -13.18 -23.72
C LYS A 211 -6.95 -12.56 -22.78
N ALA A 212 -7.30 -11.68 -21.85
CA ALA A 212 -6.40 -11.23 -20.78
C ALA A 212 -5.93 -12.41 -19.92
N ILE A 213 -6.88 -13.21 -19.42
CA ILE A 213 -6.60 -14.39 -18.59
C ILE A 213 -5.70 -15.36 -19.35
N ASN A 214 -6.04 -15.65 -20.61
CA ASN A 214 -5.23 -16.53 -21.43
C ASN A 214 -3.81 -15.97 -21.66
N LEU A 215 -3.64 -14.68 -22.01
CA LEU A 215 -2.31 -14.08 -22.21
C LEU A 215 -1.43 -14.17 -20.96
N ILE A 216 -1.98 -13.85 -19.78
CA ILE A 216 -1.25 -13.91 -18.51
C ILE A 216 -0.84 -15.36 -18.19
N ILE A 217 -1.74 -16.32 -18.39
CA ILE A 217 -1.47 -17.75 -18.13
C ILE A 217 -0.53 -18.37 -19.17
N GLU A 218 -0.62 -17.96 -20.44
CA GLU A 218 0.31 -18.33 -21.53
C GLU A 218 1.73 -17.84 -21.18
N GLU A 219 1.90 -16.56 -20.81
CA GLU A 219 3.18 -15.99 -20.39
C GLU A 219 3.78 -16.71 -19.16
N CYS A 220 2.97 -16.97 -18.13
CA CYS A 220 3.43 -17.67 -16.92
C CYS A 220 3.94 -19.09 -17.23
N LYS A 221 3.28 -19.80 -18.14
CA LYS A 221 3.68 -21.15 -18.57
C LYS A 221 4.94 -21.15 -19.42
N GLU A 222 5.06 -20.22 -20.36
CA GLU A 222 6.20 -20.14 -21.28
C GLU A 222 7.50 -19.72 -20.56
N MET A 223 7.42 -18.78 -19.61
CA MET A 223 8.58 -18.28 -18.86
C MET A 223 8.81 -19.04 -17.52
N GLY A 224 7.86 -19.90 -17.14
CA GLY A 224 7.88 -20.66 -15.89
C GLY A 224 7.73 -19.80 -14.63
N TYR A 225 6.98 -18.70 -14.71
CA TYR A 225 6.68 -17.85 -13.55
C TYR A 225 5.78 -18.58 -12.55
N ASN A 226 5.89 -18.22 -11.28
CA ASN A 226 5.10 -18.79 -10.19
C ASN A 226 3.75 -18.08 -10.02
N GLY A 227 3.52 -16.96 -10.72
CA GLY A 227 2.31 -16.16 -10.62
C GLY A 227 2.49 -14.77 -11.24
N VAL A 228 1.63 -13.82 -10.88
CA VAL A 228 1.79 -12.38 -11.20
C VAL A 228 1.39 -11.47 -10.04
N VAL A 229 1.90 -10.24 -10.07
CA VAL A 229 1.34 -9.11 -9.30
C VAL A 229 0.49 -8.27 -10.25
N LEU A 230 -0.82 -8.26 -10.09
CA LEU A 230 -1.74 -7.47 -10.93
C LEU A 230 -1.92 -6.06 -10.36
N GLU A 231 -1.52 -5.03 -11.10
CA GLU A 231 -1.90 -3.64 -10.83
C GLU A 231 -3.02 -3.19 -11.77
N SER A 232 -4.24 -3.04 -11.24
CA SER A 232 -5.36 -2.45 -11.98
C SER A 232 -6.23 -1.47 -11.18
N TRP A 233 -6.24 -1.53 -9.84
CA TRP A 233 -7.11 -0.66 -9.03
C TRP A 233 -6.82 0.84 -9.24
N SER A 234 -5.54 1.22 -9.22
CA SER A 234 -5.08 2.60 -9.48
C SER A 234 -5.57 3.13 -10.83
N ARG A 235 -5.48 2.31 -11.89
CA ARG A 235 -5.96 2.65 -13.24
C ARG A 235 -7.48 2.74 -13.27
N TRP A 236 -8.19 1.81 -12.63
CA TRP A 236 -9.66 1.82 -12.59
C TRP A 236 -10.22 3.03 -11.82
N ALA A 237 -9.57 3.45 -10.73
CA ALA A 237 -9.89 4.71 -10.05
C ALA A 237 -9.71 5.91 -10.99
N ALA A 238 -8.51 6.06 -11.60
CA ALA A 238 -8.20 7.17 -12.49
C ALA A 238 -9.07 7.26 -13.76
N TYR A 239 -9.62 6.14 -14.24
CA TYR A 239 -10.58 6.09 -15.35
C TYR A 239 -12.06 6.19 -14.91
N GLY A 240 -12.34 6.51 -13.65
CA GLY A 240 -13.70 6.67 -13.11
C GLY A 240 -14.52 5.36 -13.01
N VAL A 241 -13.87 4.21 -13.17
CA VAL A 241 -14.52 2.89 -13.33
C VAL A 241 -15.20 2.43 -12.04
N LEU A 242 -14.65 2.81 -10.89
CA LEU A 242 -15.07 2.32 -9.59
C LEU A 242 -16.34 3.02 -9.05
N HIS A 243 -16.64 4.22 -9.54
CA HIS A 243 -17.86 4.99 -9.23
C HIS A 243 -19.14 4.35 -9.79
N ASP A 244 -19.03 3.57 -10.88
CA ASP A 244 -20.13 2.80 -11.45
C ASP A 244 -20.17 1.41 -10.76
N PRO A 245 -21.21 1.08 -9.97
CA PRO A 245 -21.23 -0.17 -9.20
C PRO A 245 -21.26 -1.43 -10.08
N ASP A 246 -21.84 -1.36 -11.28
CA ASP A 246 -21.84 -2.47 -12.24
C ASP A 246 -20.43 -2.68 -12.82
N LEU A 247 -19.71 -1.59 -13.11
CA LEU A 247 -18.31 -1.63 -13.54
C LEU A 247 -17.36 -2.09 -12.42
N ARG A 248 -17.52 -1.60 -11.18
CA ARG A 248 -16.77 -2.09 -10.00
C ARG A 248 -17.01 -3.59 -9.78
N ASN A 249 -18.25 -4.05 -9.89
CA ASN A 249 -18.60 -5.47 -9.81
C ASN A 249 -17.98 -6.27 -10.97
N MET A 250 -18.02 -5.77 -12.22
CA MET A 250 -17.33 -6.40 -13.36
C MET A 250 -15.80 -6.45 -13.20
N ALA A 251 -15.20 -5.44 -12.56
CA ALA A 251 -13.78 -5.39 -12.24
C ALA A 251 -13.39 -6.43 -11.17
N LEU A 252 -14.13 -6.50 -10.06
CA LEU A 252 -13.96 -7.54 -9.03
C LEU A 252 -14.16 -8.95 -9.61
N GLN A 253 -15.18 -9.14 -10.46
CA GLN A 253 -15.41 -10.41 -11.16
C GLN A 253 -14.26 -10.78 -12.11
N PHE A 254 -13.59 -9.82 -12.75
CA PHE A 254 -12.41 -10.08 -13.56
C PHE A 254 -11.25 -10.61 -12.71
N VAL A 255 -10.95 -9.97 -11.56
CA VAL A 255 -9.87 -10.43 -10.65
C VAL A 255 -10.16 -11.86 -10.16
N LYS A 256 -11.42 -12.16 -9.79
CA LYS A 256 -11.84 -13.52 -9.39
C LYS A 256 -11.71 -14.53 -10.53
N GLN A 257 -12.08 -14.16 -11.76
CA GLN A 257 -11.94 -15.00 -12.96
C GLN A 257 -10.47 -15.28 -13.30
N LEU A 258 -9.57 -14.30 -13.10
CA LEU A 258 -8.12 -14.49 -13.25
C LEU A 258 -7.56 -15.42 -12.16
N GLY A 259 -7.85 -15.15 -10.88
CA GLY A 259 -7.38 -15.94 -9.75
C GLY A 259 -7.78 -17.41 -9.88
N GLN A 260 -9.07 -17.69 -10.08
CA GLN A 260 -9.58 -19.05 -10.30
C GLN A 260 -8.91 -19.76 -11.49
N ALA A 261 -8.64 -19.04 -12.58
CA ALA A 261 -7.95 -19.60 -13.74
C ALA A 261 -6.47 -19.89 -13.46
N MET A 262 -5.78 -19.04 -12.70
CA MET A 262 -4.39 -19.24 -12.26
C MET A 262 -4.28 -20.40 -11.27
N HIS A 263 -5.16 -20.46 -10.27
CA HIS A 263 -5.27 -21.56 -9.31
C HIS A 263 -5.56 -22.92 -9.99
N SER A 264 -6.25 -22.93 -11.13
CA SER A 264 -6.47 -24.15 -11.92
C SER A 264 -5.21 -24.70 -12.63
N VAL A 265 -4.15 -23.91 -12.75
CA VAL A 265 -2.88 -24.32 -13.38
C VAL A 265 -1.95 -24.92 -12.34
N SER A 266 -1.88 -26.25 -12.30
CA SER A 266 -0.90 -26.97 -11.47
C SER A 266 0.48 -26.96 -12.12
N LEU A 267 1.49 -26.52 -11.37
CA LEU A 267 2.90 -26.60 -11.72
C LEU A 267 3.43 -27.99 -11.31
N GLU A 268 3.99 -28.74 -12.27
CA GLU A 268 4.53 -30.09 -11.98
C GLU A 268 5.84 -30.04 -11.16
N LYS A 269 6.55 -28.91 -11.19
CA LYS A 269 7.74 -28.65 -10.39
C LYS A 269 7.37 -28.40 -8.92
N HIS A 270 8.11 -29.05 -8.01
CA HIS A 270 8.04 -28.86 -6.56
C HIS A 270 6.64 -29.02 -5.93
N GLY A 271 5.87 -30.03 -6.38
CA GLY A 271 4.79 -30.60 -5.57
C GLY A 271 3.39 -30.01 -5.79
N LYS A 272 2.97 -29.81 -7.04
CA LYS A 272 1.61 -29.37 -7.42
C LYS A 272 1.18 -28.02 -6.85
N GLN A 273 2.12 -27.09 -6.66
CA GLN A 273 1.76 -25.69 -6.40
C GLN A 273 0.97 -25.13 -7.61
N SER A 274 0.03 -24.22 -7.37
CA SER A 274 -0.67 -23.48 -8.42
C SER A 274 0.05 -22.17 -8.76
N LEU A 275 -0.33 -21.52 -9.87
CA LEU A 275 0.05 -20.12 -10.11
C LEU A 275 -0.62 -19.20 -9.08
N GLN A 276 0.14 -18.28 -8.50
CA GLN A 276 -0.34 -17.29 -7.54
C GLN A 276 -0.81 -15.99 -8.20
N LEU A 277 -1.84 -15.35 -7.63
CA LEU A 277 -2.26 -13.99 -7.97
C LEU A 277 -2.14 -13.09 -6.75
N VAL A 278 -1.23 -12.11 -6.80
CA VAL A 278 -1.22 -10.99 -5.85
C VAL A 278 -1.87 -9.76 -6.50
N TYR A 279 -2.67 -9.02 -5.74
CA TYR A 279 -3.35 -7.81 -6.20
C TYR A 279 -2.74 -6.55 -5.57
N VAL A 280 -2.51 -5.50 -6.37
CA VAL A 280 -2.03 -4.19 -5.84
C VAL A 280 -3.22 -3.34 -5.42
N ILE A 281 -3.21 -2.86 -4.17
CA ILE A 281 -4.24 -2.02 -3.58
C ILE A 281 -3.67 -0.72 -3.00
N GLY A 282 -4.43 0.36 -3.11
CA GLY A 282 -4.13 1.61 -2.42
C GLY A 282 -4.70 1.61 -1.00
N PRO A 283 -4.12 2.40 -0.08
CA PRO A 283 -4.75 2.72 1.20
C PRO A 283 -6.05 3.52 0.97
N PRO A 284 -7.11 3.34 1.79
CA PRO A 284 -8.34 4.10 1.68
C PRO A 284 -8.13 5.56 2.14
N HIS A 285 -8.82 6.51 1.50
CA HIS A 285 -8.58 7.93 1.74
C HIS A 285 -9.20 8.49 3.04
N SER A 286 -10.22 7.82 3.61
CA SER A 286 -10.73 8.13 4.95
C SER A 286 -11.55 6.98 5.55
N GLU A 287 -11.95 7.09 6.82
CA GLU A 287 -12.94 6.17 7.44
C GLU A 287 -14.26 6.10 6.66
N LYS A 288 -14.62 7.20 5.99
CA LYS A 288 -15.71 7.25 5.01
C LYS A 288 -15.14 6.89 3.64
N PHE A 289 -15.04 5.58 3.40
CA PHE A 289 -14.62 5.02 2.12
C PHE A 289 -15.36 5.70 0.96
N GLN A 290 -14.60 6.26 0.02
CA GLN A 290 -15.11 6.82 -1.23
C GLN A 290 -15.46 5.70 -2.22
N GLU A 291 -16.24 6.02 -3.24
CA GLU A 291 -16.67 5.05 -4.27
C GLU A 291 -15.51 4.42 -5.05
N HIS A 292 -14.30 5.01 -5.00
CA HIS A 292 -13.05 4.48 -5.56
C HIS A 292 -12.10 3.82 -4.55
N ASP A 293 -12.35 3.93 -3.24
CA ASP A 293 -11.49 3.31 -2.23
C ASP A 293 -11.64 1.78 -2.24
N PHE A 294 -10.55 1.07 -1.97
CA PHE A 294 -10.57 -0.38 -1.73
C PHE A 294 -10.95 -0.63 -0.27
N GLY A 295 -12.02 -1.37 0.00
CA GLY A 295 -12.57 -1.57 1.35
C GLY A 295 -12.55 -3.01 1.84
N PRO A 296 -12.95 -3.24 3.12
CA PRO A 296 -13.11 -4.58 3.70
C PRO A 296 -14.03 -5.50 2.91
N GLU A 297 -15.06 -4.95 2.26
CA GLU A 297 -15.98 -5.74 1.43
C GLU A 297 -15.28 -6.28 0.18
N ASP A 298 -14.47 -5.48 -0.52
CA ASP A 298 -13.70 -5.94 -1.69
C ASP A 298 -12.68 -7.00 -1.28
N LEU A 299 -11.93 -6.73 -0.19
CA LEU A 299 -10.94 -7.62 0.42
C LEU A 299 -11.54 -8.98 0.75
N GLN A 300 -12.63 -9.00 1.53
CA GLN A 300 -13.34 -10.22 1.87
C GLN A 300 -13.90 -10.91 0.62
N SER A 301 -14.39 -10.17 -0.37
CA SER A 301 -14.94 -10.76 -1.60
C SER A 301 -13.88 -11.38 -2.52
N LEU A 302 -12.61 -10.93 -2.44
CA LEU A 302 -11.49 -11.38 -3.26
C LEU A 302 -10.61 -12.45 -2.57
N SER A 303 -10.68 -12.58 -1.25
CA SER A 303 -9.84 -13.46 -0.42
C SER A 303 -9.70 -14.92 -0.89
N ASP A 304 -10.75 -15.53 -1.44
CA ASP A 304 -10.73 -16.91 -2.00
C ASP A 304 -10.00 -17.02 -3.36
N ALA A 305 -9.66 -15.90 -4.01
CA ALA A 305 -9.13 -15.85 -5.38
C ALA A 305 -7.83 -15.05 -5.52
N VAL A 306 -7.30 -14.51 -4.42
CA VAL A 306 -6.09 -13.68 -4.37
C VAL A 306 -5.21 -14.19 -3.24
N ASP A 307 -3.98 -14.57 -3.57
CA ASP A 307 -3.00 -15.15 -2.63
C ASP A 307 -2.40 -14.08 -1.70
N GLY A 308 -2.42 -12.80 -2.10
CA GLY A 308 -2.02 -11.68 -1.26
C GLY A 308 -2.31 -10.30 -1.86
N TYR A 309 -2.15 -9.25 -1.07
CA TYR A 309 -2.46 -7.87 -1.39
C TYR A 309 -1.25 -6.98 -1.14
N SER A 310 -0.65 -6.46 -2.20
CA SER A 310 0.44 -5.47 -2.11
C SER A 310 -0.18 -4.10 -1.78
N LEU A 311 -0.15 -3.73 -0.51
CA LEU A 311 -0.77 -2.51 0.01
C LEU A 311 0.24 -1.35 -0.05
N MET A 312 -0.06 -0.33 -0.85
CA MET A 312 0.85 0.80 -1.10
C MET A 312 0.82 1.85 0.04
N THR A 313 1.26 1.46 1.24
CA THR A 313 1.41 2.36 2.40
C THR A 313 2.67 3.23 2.33
N TYR A 314 2.78 4.01 1.26
CA TYR A 314 3.85 4.98 1.00
C TYR A 314 3.33 6.10 0.07
N ASP A 315 4.16 7.13 -0.18
CA ASP A 315 3.79 8.36 -0.91
C ASP A 315 2.60 9.13 -0.28
N PHE A 316 2.58 9.24 1.05
CA PHE A 316 1.60 10.02 1.81
C PHE A 316 1.69 11.54 1.53
N SER A 317 2.91 12.09 1.54
CA SER A 317 3.18 13.51 1.27
C SER A 317 3.62 13.77 -0.18
N SER A 318 3.21 14.92 -0.71
CA SER A 318 3.50 15.37 -2.08
C SER A 318 4.36 16.64 -2.09
N PRO A 319 4.90 17.09 -3.25
CA PRO A 319 5.60 18.37 -3.35
C PRO A 319 4.71 19.62 -3.10
N GLN A 320 3.41 19.43 -2.89
CA GLN A 320 2.45 20.48 -2.51
C GLN A 320 2.10 20.44 -1.01
N ASN A 321 2.46 19.37 -0.31
CA ASN A 321 2.35 19.22 1.14
C ASN A 321 3.53 18.39 1.67
N PRO A 322 4.75 18.99 1.75
CA PRO A 322 5.99 18.30 2.11
C PRO A 322 5.92 17.62 3.48
N GLY A 323 6.44 16.39 3.57
CA GLY A 323 6.33 15.63 4.81
C GLY A 323 6.76 14.16 4.73
N PRO A 324 6.52 13.39 5.80
CA PRO A 324 6.86 11.95 5.88
C PRO A 324 6.27 11.13 4.73
N ASN A 325 7.04 10.15 4.24
CA ASN A 325 6.62 9.36 3.08
C ASN A 325 5.53 8.33 3.45
N ALA A 326 5.55 7.79 4.67
CA ALA A 326 4.70 6.67 5.06
C ALA A 326 4.36 6.67 6.58
N PRO A 327 3.60 7.64 7.12
CA PRO A 327 3.48 7.84 8.57
C PRO A 327 2.96 6.60 9.34
N LEU A 328 3.66 6.16 10.38
CA LEU A 328 3.31 4.94 11.11
C LEU A 328 1.89 4.94 11.70
N ARG A 329 1.41 6.08 12.23
CA ARG A 329 0.00 6.24 12.65
C ARG A 329 -0.99 5.97 11.49
N TRP A 330 -0.69 6.46 10.28
CA TRP A 330 -1.54 6.26 9.09
C TRP A 330 -1.49 4.81 8.58
N ILE A 331 -0.32 4.16 8.61
CA ILE A 331 -0.20 2.71 8.31
C ILE A 331 -1.10 1.91 9.24
N ARG A 332 -1.05 2.19 10.56
CA ARG A 332 -1.91 1.55 11.56
C ARG A 332 -3.40 1.80 11.30
N SER A 333 -3.81 3.04 11.03
CA SER A 333 -5.21 3.36 10.72
C SER A 333 -5.68 2.69 9.43
N THR A 334 -4.83 2.60 8.40
CA THR A 334 -5.12 1.86 7.17
C THR A 334 -5.33 0.37 7.44
N LEU A 335 -4.45 -0.26 8.22
CA LEU A 335 -4.57 -1.67 8.58
C LEU A 335 -5.82 -1.91 9.42
N GLN A 336 -6.14 -1.02 10.37
CA GLN A 336 -7.37 -1.12 11.14
C GLN A 336 -8.62 -0.96 10.26
N LEU A 337 -8.67 0.03 9.36
CA LEU A 337 -9.80 0.22 8.45
C LEU A 337 -10.02 -0.97 7.50
N LEU A 338 -8.98 -1.71 7.13
CA LEU A 338 -9.07 -2.88 6.26
C LEU A 338 -9.32 -4.21 7.03
N LEU A 339 -8.89 -4.31 8.29
CA LEU A 339 -8.83 -5.58 9.05
C LEU A 339 -9.61 -5.60 10.37
N ASP A 340 -10.24 -4.51 10.82
CA ASP A 340 -11.06 -4.52 12.05
C ASP A 340 -12.36 -5.32 11.83
N THR A 341 -12.28 -6.62 12.10
CA THR A 341 -13.40 -7.57 11.95
C THR A 341 -14.39 -7.48 13.10
N SER A 342 -14.84 -6.26 13.46
CA SER A 342 -15.93 -6.00 14.41
C SER A 342 -17.21 -6.80 14.13
N ASN A 343 -17.39 -7.29 12.89
CA ASN A 343 -18.52 -8.12 12.44
C ASN A 343 -18.18 -9.63 12.20
N GLY A 344 -17.02 -10.13 12.65
CA GLY A 344 -16.74 -11.58 12.69
C GLY A 344 -16.32 -12.24 11.36
N ALA A 345 -15.60 -11.51 10.50
CA ALA A 345 -14.99 -12.03 9.27
C ALA A 345 -13.77 -12.95 9.54
N ALA A 346 -13.19 -13.53 8.48
CA ALA A 346 -12.27 -14.67 8.60
C ALA A 346 -10.90 -14.35 9.24
N GLN A 347 -10.45 -15.25 10.14
CA GLN A 347 -9.20 -15.14 10.90
C GLN A 347 -7.90 -15.19 10.05
N SER A 348 -8.01 -15.44 8.74
CA SER A 348 -6.88 -15.58 7.80
C SER A 348 -6.64 -14.36 6.90
N LEU A 349 -7.47 -13.32 6.97
CA LEU A 349 -7.32 -12.12 6.12
C LEU A 349 -6.01 -11.32 6.37
N PRO A 350 -5.51 -11.13 7.61
CA PRO A 350 -4.28 -10.35 7.83
C PRO A 350 -3.06 -10.95 7.14
N GLN A 351 -2.99 -12.28 7.05
CA GLN A 351 -1.87 -13.01 6.44
C GLN A 351 -1.72 -12.71 4.94
N GLN A 352 -2.82 -12.29 4.29
CA GLN A 352 -2.84 -11.90 2.88
C GLN A 352 -2.41 -10.43 2.66
N ILE A 353 -2.37 -9.56 3.68
CA ILE A 353 -1.96 -8.15 3.52
C ILE A 353 -0.43 -8.05 3.57
N PHE A 354 0.17 -7.36 2.59
CA PHE A 354 1.61 -7.07 2.55
C PHE A 354 1.86 -5.56 2.70
N VAL A 355 2.25 -5.12 3.90
CA VAL A 355 2.51 -3.70 4.23
C VAL A 355 3.62 -3.15 3.33
N GLY A 356 3.32 -2.10 2.58
CA GLY A 356 4.27 -1.40 1.71
C GLY A 356 5.29 -0.59 2.51
N ILE A 357 6.57 -0.73 2.15
CA ILE A 357 7.70 0.00 2.70
C ILE A 357 8.50 0.60 1.54
N ASN A 358 8.68 1.92 1.54
CA ASN A 358 9.52 2.64 0.59
C ASN A 358 11.01 2.42 0.87
N PHE A 359 11.81 2.20 -0.19
CA PHE A 359 13.29 2.15 -0.15
C PHE A 359 13.94 3.36 -0.84
N TYR A 360 13.12 4.30 -1.32
CA TYR A 360 13.47 5.65 -1.74
C TYR A 360 12.98 6.65 -0.68
N GLY A 361 13.49 7.88 -0.77
CA GLY A 361 12.97 9.01 -0.03
C GLY A 361 12.50 10.11 -0.97
N ASN A 362 12.05 11.23 -0.41
CA ASN A 362 11.70 12.44 -1.14
C ASN A 362 12.61 13.59 -0.69
N ASP A 363 13.01 14.40 -1.66
CA ASP A 363 13.58 15.73 -1.49
C ASP A 363 12.49 16.74 -1.85
N PHE A 364 12.08 17.59 -0.90
CA PHE A 364 11.05 18.61 -1.11
C PHE A 364 11.62 20.02 -0.92
N VAL A 365 11.31 20.93 -1.85
CA VAL A 365 11.61 22.36 -1.69
C VAL A 365 10.57 22.99 -0.80
N LEU A 366 11.01 23.75 0.21
CA LEU A 366 10.15 24.54 1.07
C LEU A 366 10.00 25.97 0.52
N SER A 367 8.77 26.43 0.39
CA SER A 367 8.43 27.77 -0.11
C SER A 367 8.75 28.83 0.93
N GLY A 368 9.25 30.00 0.49
CA GLY A 368 9.65 31.08 1.41
C GLY A 368 8.50 31.68 2.23
N ASP A 369 7.28 31.64 1.69
CA ASP A 369 6.09 32.27 2.28
C ASP A 369 5.54 31.52 3.52
N GLU A 370 5.97 30.29 3.76
CA GLU A 370 5.55 29.45 4.90
C GLU A 370 6.26 29.81 6.23
N PHE A 371 7.14 30.83 6.23
CA PHE A 371 7.98 31.20 7.38
C PHE A 371 7.88 32.67 7.82
N THR A 372 6.86 33.41 7.36
CA THR A 372 6.62 34.80 7.78
C THR A 372 5.14 35.05 8.09
N ASN A 373 4.83 35.31 9.37
CA ASN A 373 3.57 35.94 9.75
C ASN A 373 3.49 37.38 9.23
N GLU A 374 2.29 37.97 9.16
CA GLU A 374 2.06 39.33 8.65
C GLU A 374 2.87 40.43 9.37
N ASP A 375 3.27 40.19 10.63
CA ASP A 375 4.09 41.10 11.45
C ASP A 375 5.62 40.98 11.22
N GLY A 376 6.09 39.99 10.47
CA GLY A 376 7.49 39.88 10.03
C GLY A 376 8.50 39.34 11.06
N GLU A 377 8.07 38.80 12.20
CA GLU A 377 8.95 38.04 13.10
C GLU A 377 9.15 36.60 12.62
N HIS A 378 10.35 36.05 12.85
CA HIS A 378 10.67 34.66 12.53
C HIS A 378 10.00 33.70 13.53
N LEU A 379 9.22 32.74 13.01
CA LEU A 379 8.75 31.61 13.81
C LEU A 379 9.93 30.71 14.22
N GLU A 380 9.93 30.26 15.48
CA GLU A 380 10.88 29.26 15.98
C GLU A 380 10.56 27.86 15.38
N GLU A 381 11.55 26.95 15.42
CA GLU A 381 11.55 25.69 14.65
C GLU A 381 10.42 24.69 14.98
N GLU A 382 9.63 24.90 16.03
CA GLU A 382 8.60 23.95 16.51
C GLU A 382 7.26 24.01 15.74
N THR A 383 7.01 25.07 14.95
CA THR A 383 5.66 25.33 14.40
C THR A 383 5.23 24.39 13.25
N LEU A 384 6.19 23.76 12.56
CA LEU A 384 5.95 22.95 11.34
C LEU A 384 5.16 21.64 11.55
N MET A 385 4.88 21.24 12.80
CA MET A 385 4.44 19.87 13.15
C MET A 385 3.23 19.83 14.11
N GLN A 386 2.49 20.93 14.28
CA GLN A 386 1.39 21.05 15.26
C GLN A 386 -0.02 21.16 14.64
N ASP A 387 -0.29 20.43 13.55
CA ASP A 387 -1.65 20.05 13.16
C ASP A 387 -1.84 18.53 13.35
N GLU A 388 -2.18 18.13 14.58
CA GLU A 388 -2.83 16.83 14.80
C GLU A 388 -4.34 16.99 14.55
N ASN A 389 -4.91 16.21 13.63
CA ASN A 389 -5.92 15.16 13.90
C ASN A 389 -6.76 14.79 12.65
N GLU A 390 -7.24 13.54 12.64
CA GLU A 390 -8.18 12.96 11.66
C GLU A 390 -7.71 12.98 10.18
N PHE A 391 -8.55 12.40 9.30
CA PHE A 391 -8.36 12.46 7.86
C PHE A 391 -8.67 13.87 7.34
N PRO A 392 -8.01 14.34 6.25
CA PRO A 392 -8.26 15.66 5.70
C PRO A 392 -9.75 15.82 5.36
N THR A 393 -10.37 16.84 5.95
CA THR A 393 -11.81 17.07 5.84
C THR A 393 -12.20 17.45 4.41
N SER A 394 -13.43 17.08 4.01
CA SER A 394 -13.85 17.08 2.60
C SER A 394 -13.73 18.42 1.88
N GLU A 395 -13.89 19.53 2.60
CA GLU A 395 -13.85 20.90 2.06
C GLU A 395 -12.47 21.28 1.48
N ALA A 396 -11.38 20.62 1.91
CA ALA A 396 -10.03 20.89 1.42
C ALA A 396 -9.74 20.29 0.03
N LYS A 397 -10.43 19.20 -0.37
CA LYS A 397 -10.19 18.51 -1.65
C LYS A 397 -11.12 18.94 -2.79
N GLU A 398 -12.34 19.37 -2.46
CA GLU A 398 -13.36 19.76 -3.45
C GLU A 398 -12.90 20.94 -4.35
N ILE A 399 -11.99 21.77 -3.84
CA ILE A 399 -11.35 22.90 -4.55
C ILE A 399 -10.30 22.45 -5.58
N GLU A 400 -9.69 21.27 -5.42
CA GLU A 400 -8.65 20.76 -6.32
C GLU A 400 -9.25 19.87 -7.42
N GLU A 401 -10.20 18.98 -7.08
CA GLU A 401 -10.94 18.17 -8.07
C GLU A 401 -11.66 19.03 -9.09
N THR A 402 -12.33 20.10 -8.65
CA THR A 402 -13.06 21.03 -9.54
C THR A 402 -12.14 21.78 -10.53
N LYS A 403 -10.82 21.78 -10.30
CA LYS A 403 -9.83 22.41 -11.18
C LYS A 403 -9.35 21.43 -12.27
N ALA A 404 -9.00 20.20 -11.89
CA ALA A 404 -8.66 19.14 -12.84
C ALA A 404 -9.85 18.82 -13.79
N ASP A 405 -11.06 18.78 -13.25
CA ASP A 405 -12.28 18.54 -14.00
C ASP A 405 -12.65 19.70 -14.96
N GLN A 406 -12.25 20.94 -14.63
CA GLN A 406 -12.32 22.08 -15.55
C GLN A 406 -11.29 22.01 -16.69
N GLU A 407 -10.04 21.61 -16.40
CA GLU A 407 -9.00 21.44 -17.43
C GLU A 407 -9.35 20.29 -18.39
N PHE A 408 -9.92 19.19 -17.89
CA PHE A 408 -10.42 18.10 -18.74
C PHE A 408 -11.61 18.53 -19.62
N LYS A 409 -12.51 19.38 -19.10
CA LYS A 409 -13.60 19.98 -19.89
C LYS A 409 -13.09 20.98 -20.95
N ALA A 410 -12.04 21.74 -20.64
CA ALA A 410 -11.38 22.62 -21.60
C ALA A 410 -10.67 21.84 -22.73
N PHE A 411 -9.98 20.75 -22.39
CA PHE A 411 -9.41 19.82 -23.37
C PHE A 411 -10.50 19.27 -24.30
N LYS A 412 -11.62 18.80 -23.74
CA LYS A 412 -12.79 18.32 -24.49
C LYS A 412 -13.42 19.34 -25.43
N ALA A 413 -13.39 20.63 -25.09
CA ALA A 413 -13.87 21.68 -25.97
C ALA A 413 -12.95 21.89 -27.18
N SER A 414 -11.64 21.70 -27.02
CA SER A 414 -10.64 21.98 -28.07
C SER A 414 -10.64 21.00 -29.26
N GLU A 415 -11.21 19.79 -29.12
CA GLU A 415 -11.27 18.80 -30.21
C GLU A 415 -12.39 19.04 -31.24
N ASN A 416 -13.43 19.82 -30.90
CA ASN A 416 -14.63 19.96 -31.76
C ASN A 416 -14.52 21.03 -32.85
N ASP A 417 -13.67 22.07 -32.69
CA ASP A 417 -13.55 23.17 -33.65
C ASP A 417 -12.50 22.89 -34.75
N LYS A 418 -12.79 21.91 -35.63
CA LYS A 418 -12.00 21.69 -36.86
C LYS A 418 -12.66 20.91 -38.01
N LEU A 419 -13.90 21.23 -38.36
CA LEU A 419 -14.51 20.86 -39.65
C LEU A 419 -15.18 22.06 -40.33
N PRO A 420 -14.76 22.47 -41.54
CA PRO A 420 -15.47 23.49 -42.31
C PRO A 420 -16.62 22.88 -43.12
N ASN A 421 -17.80 23.48 -43.03
CA ASN A 421 -18.95 23.12 -43.88
C ASN A 421 -18.75 23.64 -45.32
N GLY A 422 -19.31 22.90 -46.28
CA GLY A 422 -19.45 23.31 -47.68
C GLY A 422 -20.49 22.43 -48.38
N GLU A 423 -21.73 22.92 -48.45
CA GLU A 423 -22.83 22.24 -49.13
C GLU A 423 -22.79 22.51 -50.64
N GLU A 424 -23.17 21.53 -51.48
CA GLU A 424 -24.13 21.68 -52.59
C GLU A 424 -24.54 20.28 -53.14
N PRO A 425 -25.57 20.15 -54.03
CA PRO A 425 -26.62 19.16 -53.78
C PRO A 425 -26.60 17.87 -54.63
N VAL A 426 -27.57 17.00 -54.33
CA VAL A 426 -27.86 15.72 -54.98
C VAL A 426 -28.46 15.90 -56.38
N GLU A 427 -27.93 15.18 -57.36
CA GLU A 427 -28.69 14.74 -58.55
C GLU A 427 -28.45 13.24 -58.82
N LYS A 428 -29.30 12.63 -59.67
CA LYS A 428 -29.33 11.17 -59.93
C LYS A 428 -28.42 10.78 -61.10
N ILE A 429 -28.03 9.50 -61.16
CA ILE A 429 -28.25 8.59 -62.32
C ILE A 429 -27.84 7.14 -61.95
N GLU A 430 -28.08 6.19 -62.85
CA GLU A 430 -28.26 4.74 -62.63
C GLU A 430 -27.01 3.88 -62.97
N GLU A 431 -27.03 2.64 -62.44
CA GLU A 431 -26.56 1.33 -62.98
C GLU A 431 -25.26 1.16 -63.83
N SER A 432 -24.65 -0.04 -63.68
CA SER A 432 -23.72 -0.72 -64.62
C SER A 432 -22.30 -0.12 -64.77
N GLU A 433 -21.24 -0.84 -65.17
CA GLU A 433 -20.97 -2.31 -65.22
C GLU A 433 -19.44 -2.58 -65.11
N SER A 434 -19.04 -3.84 -65.26
CA SER A 434 -17.68 -4.43 -65.39
C SER A 434 -16.65 -3.65 -66.26
N THR A 435 -15.31 -3.82 -66.18
CA THR A 435 -14.49 -5.07 -66.29
C THR A 435 -12.98 -4.82 -65.98
N ASP A 436 -12.27 -5.88 -65.57
CA ASP A 436 -10.91 -6.37 -65.95
C ASP A 436 -9.62 -5.49 -65.97
N GLY A 437 -8.46 -6.16 -65.83
CA GLY A 437 -7.08 -5.64 -65.95
C GLY A 437 -6.47 -5.16 -64.61
N ASP A 438 -5.46 -5.77 -63.98
CA ASP A 438 -4.41 -6.74 -64.37
C ASP A 438 -3.32 -6.18 -65.31
N ASP A 439 -2.21 -5.66 -64.74
CA ASP A 439 -0.82 -6.02 -65.11
C ASP A 439 0.28 -5.33 -64.25
N ASN A 440 0.96 -6.14 -63.44
CA ASN A 440 2.42 -6.37 -63.25
C ASN A 440 3.56 -5.38 -63.69
N ALA A 441 4.79 -5.67 -63.21
CA ALA A 441 6.14 -5.15 -63.56
C ALA A 441 6.52 -3.75 -62.99
N GLN A 442 7.63 -3.59 -62.23
CA GLN A 442 9.08 -3.46 -62.63
C GLN A 442 9.37 -2.23 -63.52
N TYR A 443 10.50 -1.53 -63.48
CA TYR A 443 11.82 -1.72 -62.82
C TYR A 443 12.12 -0.48 -61.91
N GLU A 444 13.32 -0.09 -61.44
CA GLU A 444 14.74 -0.50 -61.59
C GLU A 444 15.58 -0.02 -60.37
N GLU A 445 16.88 -0.33 -60.31
CA GLU A 445 17.86 0.17 -59.31
C GLU A 445 18.72 1.34 -59.87
N MET A 446 19.38 2.11 -58.99
CA MET A 446 20.60 2.86 -59.37
C MET A 446 21.50 3.19 -58.15
N GLU A 447 22.81 3.00 -58.35
CA GLU A 447 23.95 3.33 -57.48
C GLU A 447 24.33 4.84 -57.64
N ASP A 448 25.21 5.52 -56.89
CA ASP A 448 25.90 5.28 -55.60
C ASP A 448 25.72 6.56 -54.72
N GLU A 449 26.62 7.28 -54.03
CA GLU A 449 28.07 7.23 -53.72
C GLU A 449 28.28 7.78 -52.27
N SER A 450 29.44 7.50 -51.66
CA SER A 450 29.77 7.88 -50.28
C SER A 450 29.77 9.39 -49.97
N ILE A 451 29.48 9.75 -48.70
CA ILE A 451 30.15 10.85 -47.97
C ILE A 451 30.08 10.56 -46.47
N ASP A 452 31.24 10.53 -45.81
CA ASP A 452 31.36 10.52 -44.34
C ASP A 452 31.46 11.96 -43.81
N LYS A 453 30.59 12.33 -42.86
CA LYS A 453 30.66 13.59 -42.10
C LYS A 453 30.09 13.46 -40.70
N ASP A 454 30.93 13.81 -39.72
CA ASP A 454 30.54 14.22 -38.37
C ASP A 454 29.35 15.20 -38.41
N VAL A 455 28.19 14.77 -37.90
CA VAL A 455 27.14 15.69 -37.42
C VAL A 455 27.00 15.52 -35.93
N ARG A 456 27.87 16.25 -35.22
CA ARG A 456 27.87 16.41 -33.76
C ARG A 456 26.62 17.17 -33.31
N VAL A 457 25.47 16.49 -33.28
CA VAL A 457 24.20 17.08 -32.84
C VAL A 457 24.34 17.50 -31.37
N HIS A 458 24.45 18.81 -31.14
CA HIS A 458 24.27 19.38 -29.81
C HIS A 458 22.83 19.12 -29.35
N ARG A 459 22.63 18.07 -28.57
CA ARG A 459 21.38 17.83 -27.86
C ARG A 459 21.22 18.95 -26.83
N SER A 460 20.40 19.94 -27.18
CA SER A 460 20.08 21.07 -26.29
C SER A 460 19.66 20.53 -24.92
N GLN A 461 20.16 21.18 -23.86
CA GLN A 461 19.68 20.91 -22.51
C GLN A 461 18.24 21.44 -22.44
N ASN A 462 17.26 20.54 -22.39
CA ASN A 462 15.92 20.90 -21.93
C ASN A 462 15.95 21.04 -20.40
N VAL A 463 16.55 22.16 -19.96
CA VAL A 463 16.21 22.79 -18.70
C VAL A 463 14.77 23.33 -18.82
N ASN A 464 14.10 23.51 -17.69
CA ASN A 464 12.69 23.92 -17.53
C ASN A 464 11.67 22.78 -17.61
N ASN A 465 11.51 22.08 -16.48
CA ASN A 465 10.18 21.97 -15.88
C ASN A 465 10.25 22.72 -14.54
N SER A 466 9.64 23.90 -14.45
CA SER A 466 9.90 24.87 -13.37
C SER A 466 8.62 25.32 -12.69
N GLY A 467 8.41 24.83 -11.46
CA GLY A 467 7.25 25.14 -10.62
C GLY A 467 6.85 23.91 -9.81
N LEU A 468 6.71 24.07 -8.49
CA LEU A 468 6.54 23.00 -7.48
C LEU A 468 7.80 22.11 -7.38
N GLY A 469 8.65 22.39 -6.39
CA GLY A 469 9.99 21.83 -6.29
C GLY A 469 10.07 20.58 -5.42
N GLY A 470 10.68 19.53 -5.94
CA GLY A 470 10.96 18.30 -5.21
C GLY A 470 10.75 17.03 -6.03
N GLY A 471 11.25 15.91 -5.53
CA GLY A 471 11.11 14.61 -6.19
C GLY A 471 11.76 13.44 -5.44
N PRO A 472 11.55 12.21 -5.93
CA PRO A 472 12.07 11.00 -5.28
C PRO A 472 13.59 10.86 -5.45
N ILE A 473 14.28 10.59 -4.34
CA ILE A 473 15.72 10.35 -4.27
C ILE A 473 16.03 8.90 -3.89
N VAL A 474 17.05 8.31 -4.53
CA VAL A 474 17.54 6.96 -4.21
C VAL A 474 18.84 7.05 -3.39
N GLY A 475 19.29 5.92 -2.82
CA GLY A 475 20.40 5.86 -1.86
C GLY A 475 21.69 6.58 -2.30
N ARG A 476 22.03 6.61 -3.60
CA ARG A 476 23.19 7.37 -4.10
C ARG A 476 23.04 8.89 -3.96
N GLU A 477 21.84 9.41 -4.21
CA GLU A 477 21.53 10.84 -4.10
C GLU A 477 21.47 11.23 -2.62
N TYR A 478 20.80 10.41 -1.80
CA TYR A 478 20.79 10.56 -0.35
C TYR A 478 22.19 10.61 0.27
N LEU A 479 23.07 9.65 -0.05
CA LEU A 479 24.45 9.64 0.45
C LEU A 479 25.25 10.87 -0.01
N SER A 480 25.05 11.34 -1.25
CA SER A 480 25.67 12.57 -1.76
C SER A 480 25.25 13.80 -0.95
N LEU A 481 23.96 13.92 -0.61
CA LEU A 481 23.44 15.00 0.24
C LEU A 481 24.04 14.94 1.66
N LEU A 482 24.27 13.75 2.21
CA LEU A 482 24.93 13.58 3.52
C LEU A 482 26.40 13.99 3.50
N GLU A 483 27.15 13.74 2.41
CA GLU A 483 28.54 14.16 2.27
C GLU A 483 28.67 15.68 2.10
N GLN A 484 27.78 16.28 1.31
CA GLN A 484 27.74 17.71 0.97
C GLN A 484 27.26 18.56 2.16
N HIS A 485 26.04 18.33 2.65
CA HIS A 485 25.38 19.20 3.62
C HIS A 485 25.63 18.80 5.08
N ARG A 486 26.08 17.55 5.33
CA ARG A 486 26.49 17.04 6.65
C ARG A 486 25.42 17.28 7.75
N PRO A 487 24.15 16.93 7.49
CA PRO A 487 23.01 17.43 8.24
C PRO A 487 22.94 16.89 9.67
N LEU A 488 22.17 17.60 10.50
CA LEU A 488 21.63 17.07 11.75
C LEU A 488 20.29 16.39 11.44
N PHE A 489 20.12 15.15 11.88
CA PHE A 489 18.87 14.43 11.75
C PHE A 489 17.90 14.81 12.87
N GLN A 490 16.61 14.85 12.52
CA GLN A 490 15.51 14.92 13.45
C GLN A 490 14.67 13.63 13.34
N TRP A 491 14.14 13.16 14.46
CA TRP A 491 13.23 12.00 14.52
C TRP A 491 11.83 12.47 14.86
N GLU A 492 10.91 12.35 13.90
CA GLU A 492 9.50 12.64 14.10
C GLU A 492 8.80 11.37 14.63
N LYS A 493 8.12 11.51 15.78
CA LYS A 493 7.61 10.40 16.60
C LYS A 493 6.28 9.84 16.12
N ASN A 494 5.48 10.62 15.40
CA ASN A 494 4.12 10.26 14.97
C ASN A 494 4.13 9.47 13.65
N SER A 495 4.99 9.88 12.73
CA SER A 495 5.32 9.18 11.48
C SER A 495 6.35 8.06 11.66
N ALA A 496 7.15 8.13 12.73
CA ALA A 496 8.32 7.28 12.95
C ALA A 496 9.27 7.32 11.75
N GLU A 497 9.67 8.52 11.36
CA GLU A 497 10.62 8.80 10.27
C GLU A 497 11.74 9.73 10.73
N HIS A 498 12.90 9.58 10.08
CA HIS A 498 13.98 10.56 10.16
C HIS A 498 13.84 11.56 9.02
N PHE A 499 14.03 12.83 9.33
CA PHE A 499 14.19 13.87 8.34
C PHE A 499 15.42 14.74 8.63
N PHE A 500 15.81 15.54 7.64
CA PHE A 500 16.72 16.66 7.86
C PHE A 500 16.39 17.84 6.95
N LEU A 501 16.84 19.02 7.36
CA LEU A 501 16.78 20.25 6.57
C LEU A 501 18.16 20.55 5.98
N TYR A 502 18.19 21.11 4.77
CA TYR A 502 19.40 21.74 4.22
C TYR A 502 19.04 22.98 3.38
N SER A 503 20.07 23.73 2.99
CA SER A 503 19.96 24.77 1.97
C SER A 503 20.89 24.46 0.80
N ASP A 504 20.40 24.67 -0.42
CA ASP A 504 21.15 24.46 -1.66
C ASP A 504 22.10 25.65 -1.95
N ASP A 505 22.84 25.57 -3.06
CA ASP A 505 23.77 26.63 -3.49
C ASP A 505 23.07 27.96 -3.87
N GLN A 506 21.73 27.95 -3.99
CA GLN A 506 20.89 29.13 -4.23
C GLN A 506 20.25 29.69 -2.95
N ASN A 507 20.48 29.05 -1.79
CA ASN A 507 19.83 29.28 -0.49
C ASN A 507 18.33 28.92 -0.45
N VAL A 508 17.85 28.10 -1.39
CA VAL A 508 16.53 27.46 -1.29
C VAL A 508 16.57 26.47 -0.13
N LYS A 509 15.52 26.44 0.71
CA LYS A 509 15.38 25.46 1.78
C LYS A 509 14.81 24.15 1.25
N HIS A 510 15.35 23.04 1.72
CA HIS A 510 14.91 21.69 1.38
C HIS A 510 14.65 20.87 2.65
N VAL A 511 13.68 19.95 2.58
CA VAL A 511 13.47 18.89 3.58
C VAL A 511 13.61 17.51 2.93
N ILE A 512 14.44 16.67 3.54
CA ILE A 512 14.66 15.28 3.11
C ILE A 512 13.96 14.33 4.07
N PHE A 513 13.07 13.48 3.54
CA PHE A 513 12.57 12.28 4.20
C PHE A 513 13.11 11.06 3.47
N TYR A 514 13.96 10.25 4.12
CA TYR A 514 14.52 9.02 3.53
C TYR A 514 14.55 7.90 4.58
N PRO A 515 14.28 6.63 4.19
CA PRO A 515 14.28 5.50 5.11
C PRO A 515 15.54 5.38 5.96
N SER A 516 15.36 4.91 7.18
CA SER A 516 16.40 4.64 8.16
C SER A 516 16.19 3.24 8.74
N LEU A 517 17.21 2.65 9.34
CA LEU A 517 17.07 1.36 10.01
C LEU A 517 15.97 1.38 11.08
N MET A 518 15.82 2.51 11.81
CA MET A 518 14.78 2.69 12.82
C MET A 518 13.36 2.84 12.22
N SER A 519 13.21 3.59 11.11
CA SER A 519 11.91 3.75 10.46
C SER A 519 11.45 2.47 9.75
N ILE A 520 12.39 1.68 9.20
CA ILE A 520 12.10 0.34 8.68
C ILE A 520 11.75 -0.61 9.84
N ALA A 521 12.52 -0.64 10.93
CA ALA A 521 12.23 -1.46 12.12
C ALA A 521 10.80 -1.21 12.65
N ALA A 522 10.40 0.05 12.81
CA ALA A 522 9.07 0.39 13.29
C ALA A 522 7.93 -0.11 12.36
N ARG A 523 8.17 -0.18 11.05
CA ARG A 523 7.22 -0.71 10.05
C ARG A 523 7.18 -2.23 10.02
N LEU A 524 8.32 -2.90 10.26
CA LEU A 524 8.38 -4.34 10.49
C LEU A 524 7.63 -4.72 11.78
N ASP A 525 7.89 -4.01 12.89
CA ASP A 525 7.20 -4.24 14.16
C ASP A 525 5.67 -4.06 14.00
N GLU A 526 5.21 -3.02 13.30
CA GLU A 526 3.79 -2.81 13.02
C GLU A 526 3.21 -3.96 12.16
N ALA A 527 3.86 -4.35 11.06
CA ALA A 527 3.42 -5.48 10.24
C ALA A 527 3.34 -6.78 11.08
N SER A 528 4.30 -7.01 11.98
CA SER A 528 4.28 -8.17 12.88
C SER A 528 3.16 -8.11 13.92
N LEU A 529 2.76 -6.92 14.39
CA LEU A 529 1.67 -6.74 15.35
C LEU A 529 0.30 -7.07 14.72
N TRP A 530 0.13 -6.74 13.44
CA TRP A 530 -1.09 -7.07 12.68
C TRP A 530 -1.11 -8.49 12.12
N GLY A 531 0.02 -9.21 12.13
CA GLY A 531 0.14 -10.49 11.43
C GLY A 531 0.07 -10.32 9.91
N ALA A 532 0.69 -9.25 9.40
CA ALA A 532 0.80 -8.97 7.98
C ALA A 532 2.16 -9.46 7.42
N GLY A 533 2.21 -9.66 6.11
CA GLY A 533 3.47 -9.69 5.36
C GLY A 533 3.99 -8.29 5.07
N ILE A 534 5.08 -8.22 4.29
CA ILE A 534 5.65 -6.95 3.81
C ILE A 534 5.85 -6.93 2.30
N SER A 535 5.79 -5.74 1.72
CA SER A 535 6.23 -5.45 0.35
C SER A 535 7.16 -4.24 0.32
N ILE A 536 8.19 -4.26 -0.54
CA ILE A 536 9.24 -3.23 -0.57
C ILE A 536 9.37 -2.64 -1.97
N TRP A 537 9.17 -1.33 -2.11
CA TRP A 537 9.26 -0.59 -3.37
C TRP A 537 10.42 0.44 -3.35
N GLU A 538 11.45 0.33 -4.19
CA GLU A 538 11.94 -0.89 -4.84
C GLU A 538 13.39 -1.19 -4.43
N ILE A 539 13.75 -2.48 -4.47
CA ILE A 539 14.93 -2.97 -3.76
C ILE A 539 16.28 -2.45 -4.31
N GLY A 540 16.31 -1.84 -5.50
CA GLY A 540 17.50 -1.14 -6.03
C GLY A 540 17.74 0.25 -5.43
N GLN A 541 16.73 0.87 -4.81
CA GLN A 541 16.78 2.26 -4.32
C GLN A 541 17.37 2.41 -2.92
N GLY A 542 17.31 1.36 -2.09
CA GLY A 542 17.68 1.38 -0.67
C GLY A 542 19.18 1.44 -0.41
N LEU A 543 19.56 1.28 0.85
CA LEU A 543 20.95 1.10 1.30
C LEU A 543 21.20 -0.39 1.62
N ASP A 544 22.39 -0.91 1.36
CA ASP A 544 22.67 -2.36 1.47
C ASP A 544 22.39 -2.90 2.89
N TYR A 545 22.71 -2.11 3.92
CA TYR A 545 22.43 -2.47 5.31
C TYR A 545 20.94 -2.56 5.69
N PHE A 546 20.00 -2.15 4.82
CA PHE A 546 18.58 -2.41 5.04
C PHE A 546 18.27 -3.91 4.93
N PHE A 547 19.00 -4.65 4.09
CA PHE A 547 18.80 -6.10 3.97
C PHE A 547 19.31 -6.86 5.21
N ASP A 548 20.15 -6.25 6.06
CA ASP A 548 20.55 -6.86 7.33
C ASP A 548 19.39 -6.94 8.34
N ILE A 549 18.34 -6.12 8.21
CA ILE A 549 17.20 -6.07 9.16
C ILE A 549 16.02 -6.99 8.77
N LEU A 550 16.06 -7.53 7.55
CA LEU A 550 15.08 -8.47 6.97
C LEU A 550 15.43 -9.92 7.34
#